data_AF-A0A803R9T6-F1
#
_entry.id   AF-A0A803R9T6-F1
#
_cell.length_a   1.000
_cell.length_b   1.000
_cell.length_c   1.000
_cell.angle_alpha   90.00
_cell.angle_beta   90.00
_cell.angle_gamma   90.00
#
_symmetry.space_group_name_H-M   'P 1'
#
loop_
_entity.id
_entity.type
_entity.pdbx_description
1 polymer ?
#
loop_
_entity_poly.entity_id
_entity_poly.type
_entity_poly.pdbx_seq_one_letter_code
_entity_poly.pdbx_strand_id
1 'polypeptide(L)'
;MMERVLGPIPQHMLKRVERPAEKYVRKGLLTGCFVSLFSVYAILAHISGIFSPTKGIIYMKTVYPVFSVFALLSLHLFMYGCNLFMWKKTRINYNFIFEFFPTTALKYRDAFLICTTFMTAVVAAMVLHIILRASGFSPSQVDAIPGLLLMVFIVFLVSPFDIFYRPTRYCFIRVIRNIICSPFYKVLMVDFFMADQLTSQGLNVVLRVTWVETVMGFRIGVVESRLVDFLLASLEVIRRGHWNFYRIENEHLCFKTNSVL
;
A
#
# COMPACT_ATOMS: atom_id res chain seq x y z
N MET A 1 -55.30 -0.81 -13.43
CA MET A 1 -55.52 0.62 -13.09
C MET A 1 -54.49 1.17 -12.08
N MET A 2 -53.33 0.55 -11.87
CA MET A 2 -52.29 1.03 -10.93
C MET A 2 -50.93 1.37 -11.58
N GLU A 3 -50.78 1.24 -12.90
CA GLU A 3 -49.50 1.51 -13.59
C GLU A 3 -49.38 2.93 -14.17
N ARG A 4 -50.46 3.74 -14.13
CA ARG A 4 -50.47 5.10 -14.72
C ARG A 4 -50.29 6.23 -13.71
N VAL A 5 -49.95 5.93 -12.45
CA VAL A 5 -49.76 6.95 -11.39
C VAL A 5 -48.28 7.16 -11.03
N LEU A 6 -47.40 6.18 -11.31
CA LEU A 6 -45.96 6.37 -11.21
C LEU A 6 -45.39 6.69 -12.59
N GLY A 7 -45.07 7.96 -12.83
CA GLY A 7 -44.20 8.34 -13.94
C GLY A 7 -42.83 7.63 -13.87
N PRO A 8 -42.04 7.65 -14.96
CA PRO A 8 -40.74 7.00 -14.98
C PRO A 8 -39.87 7.49 -13.82
N ILE A 9 -39.36 6.56 -13.01
CA ILE A 9 -38.53 6.88 -11.85
C ILE A 9 -37.29 7.63 -12.36
N PRO A 10 -37.03 8.85 -11.88
CA PRO A 10 -35.95 9.66 -12.43
C PRO A 10 -34.59 9.02 -12.13
N GLN A 11 -33.69 8.95 -13.11
CA GLN A 11 -32.43 8.17 -13.01
C GLN A 11 -31.54 8.54 -11.81
N HIS A 12 -31.64 9.76 -11.29
CA HIS A 12 -30.92 10.19 -10.08
C HIS A 12 -31.39 9.46 -8.80
N MET A 13 -32.62 8.93 -8.79
CA MET A 13 -33.20 8.12 -7.71
C MET A 13 -32.76 6.65 -7.82
N LEU A 14 -32.72 6.09 -9.02
CA LEU A 14 -32.18 4.75 -9.27
C LEU A 14 -30.68 4.68 -8.89
N LYS A 15 -29.90 5.69 -9.28
CA LYS A 15 -28.50 5.86 -8.80
C LYS A 15 -28.42 5.91 -7.28
N ARG A 16 -29.44 6.37 -6.55
CA ARG A 16 -29.37 6.52 -5.08
C ARG A 16 -29.55 5.19 -4.35
N VAL A 17 -30.27 4.23 -4.93
CA VAL A 17 -30.58 2.92 -4.32
C VAL A 17 -29.45 1.90 -4.53
N GLU A 18 -28.76 1.88 -5.67
CA GLU A 18 -27.63 0.95 -5.92
C GLU A 18 -26.33 1.35 -5.18
N ARG A 19 -26.12 2.65 -4.92
CA ARG A 19 -24.84 3.21 -4.45
C ARG A 19 -24.33 2.76 -3.06
N PRO A 20 -25.16 2.44 -2.04
CA PRO A 20 -24.65 2.03 -0.74
C PRO A 20 -24.27 0.55 -0.72
N ALA A 21 -25.19 -0.34 -1.12
CA ALA A 21 -25.01 -1.79 -1.04
C ALA A 21 -23.84 -2.25 -1.93
N GLU A 22 -23.75 -1.76 -3.16
CA GLU A 22 -22.65 -2.08 -4.08
C GLU A 22 -21.28 -1.63 -3.53
N LYS A 23 -21.24 -0.46 -2.85
CA LYS A 23 -20.04 0.02 -2.15
C LYS A 23 -19.65 -0.85 -0.95
N TYR A 24 -20.61 -1.45 -0.23
CA TYR A 24 -20.32 -2.33 0.90
C TYR A 24 -19.97 -3.75 0.43
N VAL A 25 -20.67 -4.27 -0.57
CA VAL A 25 -20.40 -5.57 -1.23
C VAL A 25 -19.02 -5.57 -1.87
N ARG A 26 -18.64 -4.52 -2.63
CA ARG A 26 -17.31 -4.41 -3.23
C ARG A 26 -16.19 -4.39 -2.18
N LYS A 27 -16.43 -3.77 -1.02
CA LYS A 27 -15.47 -3.71 0.09
C LYS A 27 -15.31 -5.05 0.79
N GLY A 28 -16.43 -5.72 1.10
CA GLY A 28 -16.43 -7.05 1.70
C GLY A 28 -15.85 -8.12 0.77
N LEU A 29 -16.18 -8.06 -0.52
CA LEU A 29 -15.63 -8.93 -1.56
C LEU A 29 -14.11 -8.77 -1.68
N LEU A 30 -13.60 -7.54 -1.72
CA LEU A 30 -12.15 -7.29 -1.82
C LEU A 30 -11.38 -7.80 -0.59
N THR A 31 -11.89 -7.58 0.62
CA THR A 31 -11.25 -8.11 1.84
C THR A 31 -11.32 -9.63 1.89
N GLY A 32 -12.44 -10.23 1.48
CA GLY A 32 -12.60 -11.68 1.37
C GLY A 32 -11.67 -12.29 0.32
N CYS A 33 -11.53 -11.65 -0.85
CA CYS A 33 -10.59 -12.04 -1.91
C CYS A 33 -9.14 -12.00 -1.45
N PHE A 34 -8.74 -10.99 -0.66
CA PHE A 34 -7.39 -10.98 -0.09
C PHE A 34 -7.15 -12.18 0.83
N VAL A 35 -8.04 -12.43 1.79
CA VAL A 35 -7.90 -13.53 2.76
C VAL A 35 -7.90 -14.90 2.07
N SER A 36 -8.75 -15.08 1.05
CA SER A 36 -8.79 -16.32 0.28
C SER A 36 -7.53 -16.51 -0.56
N LEU A 37 -7.08 -15.48 -1.30
CA LEU A 37 -5.86 -15.57 -2.11
C LEU A 37 -4.60 -15.74 -1.26
N PHE A 38 -4.54 -15.13 -0.07
CA PHE A 38 -3.44 -15.33 0.87
C PHE A 38 -3.38 -16.77 1.39
N SER A 39 -4.54 -17.32 1.75
CA SER A 39 -4.66 -18.73 2.14
C SER A 39 -4.24 -19.67 1.01
N VAL A 40 -4.69 -19.41 -0.22
CA VAL A 40 -4.30 -20.15 -1.43
C VAL A 40 -2.79 -20.06 -1.66
N TYR A 41 -2.19 -18.87 -1.55
CA TYR A 41 -0.75 -18.69 -1.67
C TYR A 41 0.03 -19.49 -0.62
N ALA A 42 -0.39 -19.46 0.65
CA ALA A 42 0.25 -20.22 1.72
C ALA A 42 0.22 -21.73 1.45
N ILE A 43 -0.92 -22.25 0.99
CA ILE A 43 -1.09 -23.66 0.61
C ILE A 43 -0.22 -24.00 -0.60
N LEU A 44 -0.24 -23.19 -1.67
CA LEU A 44 0.58 -23.40 -2.87
C LEU A 44 2.08 -23.35 -2.57
N ALA A 45 2.52 -22.43 -1.70
CA ALA A 45 3.92 -22.32 -1.29
C ALA A 45 4.38 -23.56 -0.52
N HIS A 46 3.51 -24.12 0.32
CA HIS A 46 3.79 -25.34 1.08
C HIS A 46 3.82 -26.59 0.18
N ILE A 47 2.89 -26.70 -0.77
CA ILE A 47 2.81 -27.83 -1.72
C ILE A 47 3.95 -27.77 -2.74
N SER A 48 4.33 -26.58 -3.21
CA SER A 48 5.38 -26.39 -4.23
C SER A 48 6.80 -26.68 -3.71
N GLY A 49 6.97 -26.97 -2.42
CA GLY A 49 8.27 -27.27 -1.82
C GLY A 49 9.28 -26.12 -2.00
N ILE A 50 8.80 -24.86 -2.05
CA ILE A 50 9.64 -23.67 -2.27
C ILE A 50 10.71 -23.52 -1.17
N PHE A 51 10.48 -24.09 0.01
CA PHE A 51 11.42 -24.12 1.14
C PHE A 51 12.47 -25.25 1.06
N SER A 52 12.49 -26.05 -0.02
CA SER A 52 13.54 -27.04 -0.23
C SER A 52 14.91 -26.36 -0.40
N PRO A 53 16.01 -26.86 0.22
CA PRO A 53 17.26 -26.13 0.37
C PRO A 53 17.89 -25.63 -0.95
N THR A 54 17.76 -26.37 -2.05
CA THR A 54 18.36 -25.99 -3.35
C THR A 54 17.51 -24.99 -4.14
N LYS A 55 16.19 -25.20 -4.22
CA LYS A 55 15.26 -24.31 -4.95
C LYS A 55 14.92 -23.04 -4.16
N GLY A 56 14.96 -23.14 -2.83
CA GLY A 56 14.70 -22.02 -1.92
C GLY A 56 15.77 -20.94 -1.98
N ILE A 57 17.04 -21.29 -2.20
CA ILE A 57 18.13 -20.29 -2.30
C ILE A 57 17.92 -19.33 -3.47
N ILE A 58 17.56 -19.84 -4.65
CA ILE A 58 17.33 -19.03 -5.85
C ILE A 58 16.08 -18.16 -5.65
N TYR A 59 14.97 -18.76 -5.18
CA TYR A 59 13.71 -18.05 -4.93
C TYR A 59 13.87 -16.93 -3.89
N MET A 60 14.63 -17.17 -2.82
CA MET A 60 14.94 -16.15 -1.83
C MET A 60 15.83 -15.04 -2.40
N LYS A 61 16.74 -15.32 -3.34
CA LYS A 61 17.58 -14.27 -3.93
C LYS A 61 16.80 -13.35 -4.88
N THR A 62 15.92 -13.88 -5.72
CA THR A 62 15.28 -13.10 -6.79
C THR A 62 13.87 -12.64 -6.44
N VAL A 63 13.05 -13.53 -5.89
CA VAL A 63 11.61 -13.33 -5.76
C VAL A 63 11.24 -12.68 -4.42
N TYR A 64 11.86 -13.13 -3.33
CA TYR A 64 11.59 -12.65 -1.97
C TYR A 64 11.79 -11.13 -1.79
N PRO A 65 12.91 -10.49 -2.24
CA PRO A 65 13.14 -9.08 -1.97
C PRO A 65 12.05 -8.19 -2.56
N VAL A 66 11.61 -8.50 -3.78
CA VAL A 66 10.59 -7.72 -4.51
C VAL A 66 9.22 -7.86 -3.85
N PHE A 67 8.77 -9.08 -3.58
CA PHE A 67 7.47 -9.26 -2.93
C PHE A 67 7.43 -8.75 -1.50
N SER A 68 8.54 -8.83 -0.76
CA SER A 68 8.61 -8.21 0.56
C SER A 68 8.52 -6.69 0.52
N VAL A 69 9.07 -6.01 -0.49
CA VAL A 69 8.88 -4.56 -0.68
C VAL A 69 7.39 -4.25 -0.88
N PHE A 70 6.71 -5.03 -1.72
CA PHE A 70 5.27 -4.87 -1.94
C PHE A 70 4.42 -5.17 -0.70
N ALA A 71 4.81 -6.17 0.10
CA ALA A 71 4.16 -6.49 1.37
C ALA A 71 4.33 -5.37 2.40
N LEU A 72 5.54 -4.83 2.55
CA LEU A 72 5.82 -3.70 3.45
C LEU A 72 5.09 -2.42 3.00
N LEU A 73 5.03 -2.16 1.69
CA LEU A 73 4.26 -1.07 1.12
C LEU A 73 2.75 -1.23 1.41
N SER A 74 2.22 -2.45 1.28
CA SER A 74 0.82 -2.75 1.60
C SER A 74 0.52 -2.56 3.09
N LEU A 75 1.42 -3.01 3.97
CA LEU A 75 1.32 -2.80 5.41
C LEU A 75 1.30 -1.31 5.76
N HIS A 76 2.11 -0.50 5.08
CA HIS A 76 2.15 0.93 5.29
C HIS A 76 0.86 1.64 4.85
N LEU A 77 0.33 1.28 3.66
CA LEU A 77 -0.97 1.79 3.20
C LEU A 77 -2.10 1.42 4.15
N PHE A 78 -2.05 0.22 4.73
CA PHE A 78 -2.99 -0.23 5.76
C PHE A 78 -2.87 0.61 7.03
N MET A 79 -1.66 0.81 7.56
CA MET A 79 -1.41 1.66 8.74
C MET A 79 -1.84 3.11 8.50
N TYR A 80 -1.62 3.65 7.30
CA TYR A 80 -2.12 4.97 6.93
C TYR A 80 -3.66 5.03 6.94
N GLY A 81 -4.34 3.99 6.45
CA GLY A 81 -5.79 3.82 6.58
C GLY A 81 -6.27 3.80 8.03
N CYS A 82 -5.56 3.07 8.91
CA CYS A 82 -5.81 3.05 10.35
C CYS A 82 -5.65 4.43 10.99
N ASN A 83 -4.60 5.17 10.63
CA ASN A 83 -4.37 6.54 11.10
C ASN A 83 -5.53 7.47 10.71
N LEU A 84 -5.95 7.45 9.44
CA LEU A 84 -7.11 8.23 8.97
C LEU A 84 -8.41 7.85 9.70
N PHE A 85 -8.60 6.56 10.01
CA PHE A 85 -9.75 6.09 10.77
C PHE A 85 -9.72 6.60 12.22
N MET A 86 -8.58 6.48 12.89
CA MET A 86 -8.40 6.93 14.27
C MET A 86 -8.58 8.44 14.39
N TRP A 87 -7.96 9.24 13.51
CA TRP A 87 -8.14 10.69 13.49
C TRP A 87 -9.60 11.10 13.25
N LYS A 88 -10.34 10.34 12.43
CA LYS A 88 -11.77 10.58 12.26
C LYS A 88 -12.56 10.26 13.53
N LYS A 89 -12.21 9.20 14.25
CA LYS A 89 -12.83 8.78 15.52
C LYS A 89 -12.57 9.80 16.64
N THR A 90 -11.34 10.31 16.74
CA THR A 90 -10.95 11.34 17.71
C THR A 90 -11.34 12.77 17.29
N ARG A 91 -12.08 12.93 16.18
CA ARG A 91 -12.57 14.21 15.66
C ARG A 91 -11.46 15.22 15.33
N ILE A 92 -10.24 14.75 15.04
CA ILE A 92 -9.13 15.61 14.61
C ILE A 92 -9.36 16.03 13.14
N ASN A 93 -9.22 17.33 12.86
CA ASN A 93 -9.37 17.86 11.51
C ASN A 93 -8.07 17.72 10.70
N TYR A 94 -7.72 16.49 10.33
CA TYR A 94 -6.50 16.20 9.57
C TYR A 94 -6.45 16.88 8.19
N ASN A 95 -7.60 17.22 7.58
CA ASN A 95 -7.62 17.99 6.33
C ASN A 95 -7.06 19.40 6.53
N PHE A 96 -7.36 20.02 7.67
CA PHE A 96 -6.79 21.31 8.02
C PHE A 96 -5.31 21.19 8.34
N ILE A 97 -4.92 20.22 9.17
CA ILE A 97 -3.52 20.01 9.60
C ILE A 97 -2.59 19.72 8.41
N PHE A 98 -3.05 18.95 7.43
CA PHE A 98 -2.29 18.65 6.22
C PHE A 98 -2.56 19.60 5.04
N GLU A 99 -3.36 20.67 5.26
CA GLU A 99 -3.78 21.61 4.21
C GLU A 99 -4.39 20.94 2.96
N PHE A 100 -5.09 19.81 3.15
CA PHE A 100 -5.79 19.13 2.07
C PHE A 100 -7.13 19.77 1.76
N PHE A 101 -7.40 20.01 0.47
CA PHE A 101 -8.72 20.43 0.02
C PHE A 101 -9.76 19.34 0.34
N PRO A 102 -10.91 19.67 0.96
CA PRO A 102 -11.91 18.68 1.36
C PRO A 102 -12.48 17.83 0.21
N THR A 103 -12.43 18.35 -1.01
CA THR A 103 -12.92 17.71 -2.24
C THR A 103 -11.96 16.66 -2.79
N THR A 104 -10.67 16.78 -2.51
CA THR A 104 -9.62 15.87 -3.00
C THR A 104 -8.98 15.03 -1.89
N ALA A 105 -9.27 15.32 -0.62
CA ALA A 105 -8.72 14.61 0.52
C ALA A 105 -9.12 13.13 0.53
N LEU A 106 -8.12 12.26 0.72
CA LEU A 106 -8.32 10.82 0.78
C LEU A 106 -9.02 10.43 2.08
N LYS A 107 -10.17 9.75 1.97
CA LYS A 107 -10.91 9.25 3.13
C LYS A 107 -10.37 7.90 3.56
N TYR A 108 -10.45 7.59 4.86
CA TYR A 108 -10.05 6.27 5.40
C TYR A 108 -10.66 5.09 4.63
N ARG A 109 -11.92 5.21 4.21
CA ARG A 109 -12.63 4.17 3.42
C ARG A 109 -12.00 3.93 2.05
N ASP A 110 -11.52 5.00 1.41
CA ASP A 110 -10.91 4.94 0.09
C ASP A 110 -9.45 4.46 0.22
N ALA A 111 -8.76 4.85 1.30
CA ALA A 111 -7.43 4.34 1.65
C ALA A 111 -7.43 2.82 1.88
N PHE A 112 -8.36 2.29 2.68
CA PHE A 112 -8.50 0.84 2.86
C PHE A 112 -8.86 0.12 1.57
N LEU A 113 -9.71 0.72 0.71
CA LEU A 113 -10.05 0.12 -0.58
C LEU A 113 -8.83 0.03 -1.50
N ILE A 114 -8.04 1.12 -1.61
CA ILE A 114 -6.79 1.14 -2.39
C ILE A 114 -5.81 0.11 -1.85
N CYS A 115 -5.64 0.04 -0.52
CA CYS A 115 -4.78 -0.93 0.13
C CYS A 115 -5.18 -2.37 -0.22
N THR A 116 -6.47 -2.72 -0.06
CA THR A 116 -6.94 -4.07 -0.33
C THR A 116 -6.84 -4.41 -1.82
N THR A 117 -7.22 -3.50 -2.74
CA THR A 117 -7.06 -3.72 -4.18
C THR A 117 -5.60 -3.94 -4.58
N PHE A 118 -4.68 -3.13 -4.03
CA PHE A 118 -3.26 -3.29 -4.27
C PHE A 118 -2.73 -4.63 -3.75
N MET A 119 -3.10 -4.98 -2.52
CA MET A 119 -2.66 -6.21 -1.89
C MET A 119 -3.22 -7.45 -2.60
N THR A 120 -4.49 -7.43 -3.01
CA THR A 120 -5.09 -8.47 -3.85
C THR A 120 -4.36 -8.62 -5.18
N ALA A 121 -3.98 -7.52 -5.85
CA ALA A 121 -3.24 -7.58 -7.11
C ALA A 121 -1.83 -8.17 -6.92
N VAL A 122 -1.13 -7.81 -5.85
CA VAL A 122 0.18 -8.37 -5.51
C VAL A 122 0.08 -9.87 -5.24
N VAL A 123 -0.87 -10.31 -4.40
CA VAL A 123 -1.05 -11.74 -4.10
C VAL A 123 -1.50 -12.52 -5.34
N ALA A 124 -2.36 -11.96 -6.19
CA ALA A 124 -2.72 -12.59 -7.46
C ALA A 124 -1.50 -12.78 -8.38
N ALA A 125 -0.61 -11.78 -8.47
CA ALA A 125 0.64 -11.90 -9.21
C ALA A 125 1.58 -12.96 -8.60
N MET A 126 1.62 -13.09 -7.27
CA MET A 126 2.37 -14.15 -6.57
C MET A 126 1.83 -15.54 -6.90
N VAL A 127 0.50 -15.72 -6.86
CA VAL A 127 -0.16 -16.98 -7.22
C VAL A 127 0.12 -17.33 -8.67
N LEU A 128 -0.01 -16.37 -9.60
CA LEU A 128 0.30 -16.56 -11.01
C LEU A 128 1.77 -16.96 -11.22
N HIS A 129 2.71 -16.31 -10.53
CA HIS A 129 4.12 -16.67 -10.58
C HIS A 129 4.37 -18.12 -10.15
N ILE A 130 3.73 -18.59 -9.06
CA ILE A 130 3.87 -19.99 -8.61
C ILE A 130 3.28 -20.96 -9.63
N ILE A 131 2.10 -20.66 -10.18
CA ILE A 131 1.44 -21.51 -11.19
C ILE A 131 2.32 -21.64 -12.44
N LEU A 132 2.83 -20.53 -12.97
CA LEU A 132 3.72 -20.53 -14.14
C LEU A 132 5.01 -21.33 -13.89
N ARG A 133 5.55 -21.25 -12.67
CA ARG A 133 6.71 -22.04 -12.27
C ARG A 133 6.39 -23.54 -12.18
N ALA A 134 5.18 -23.89 -11.72
CA ALA A 134 4.72 -25.27 -11.65
C ALA A 134 4.42 -25.85 -13.04
N SER A 135 3.99 -25.04 -14.00
CA SER A 135 3.72 -25.45 -15.40
C SER A 135 4.98 -25.71 -16.23
N GLY A 136 6.19 -25.53 -15.69
CA GLY A 136 7.44 -25.86 -16.36
C GLY A 136 7.94 -24.83 -17.37
N PHE A 137 7.46 -23.58 -17.31
CA PHE A 137 8.02 -22.48 -18.11
C PHE A 137 9.48 -22.20 -17.76
N SER A 138 10.22 -21.60 -18.70
CA SER A 138 11.64 -21.32 -18.52
C SER A 138 11.89 -20.47 -17.26
N PRO A 139 12.82 -20.87 -16.37
CA PRO A 139 13.07 -20.15 -15.12
C PRO A 139 13.42 -18.68 -15.31
N SER A 140 14.11 -18.33 -16.40
CA SER A 140 14.50 -16.96 -16.74
C SER A 140 13.31 -16.05 -17.03
N GLN A 141 12.24 -16.56 -17.64
CA GLN A 141 11.05 -15.76 -17.92
C GLN A 141 10.17 -15.60 -16.67
N VAL A 142 10.09 -16.64 -15.84
CA VAL A 142 9.27 -16.64 -14.62
C VAL A 142 9.90 -15.74 -13.54
N ASP A 143 11.22 -15.79 -13.38
CA ASP A 143 11.95 -14.98 -12.39
C ASP A 143 11.96 -13.48 -12.74
N ALA A 144 11.61 -13.10 -13.98
CA ALA A 144 11.46 -11.70 -14.41
C ALA A 144 10.12 -11.07 -14.01
N ILE A 145 9.11 -11.88 -13.64
CA ILE A 145 7.75 -11.41 -13.32
C ILE A 145 7.73 -10.42 -12.14
N PRO A 146 8.42 -10.64 -11.01
CA PRO A 146 8.45 -9.68 -9.92
C PRO A 146 9.09 -8.34 -10.35
N GLY A 147 10.15 -8.38 -11.17
CA GLY A 147 10.78 -7.18 -11.71
C GLY A 147 9.84 -6.41 -12.65
N LEU A 148 9.11 -7.10 -13.51
CA LEU A 148 8.09 -6.49 -14.36
C LEU A 148 6.97 -5.84 -13.53
N LEU A 149 6.52 -6.51 -12.46
CA LEU A 149 5.52 -5.97 -11.53
C LEU A 149 6.00 -4.64 -10.90
N LEU A 150 7.27 -4.56 -10.51
CA LEU A 150 7.89 -3.33 -10.00
C LEU A 150 7.91 -2.21 -11.05
N MET A 151 8.30 -2.54 -12.29
CA MET A 151 8.30 -1.58 -13.39
C MET A 151 6.91 -1.04 -13.70
N VAL A 152 5.90 -1.93 -13.76
CA VAL A 152 4.50 -1.54 -13.97
C VAL A 152 4.01 -0.63 -12.85
N PHE A 153 4.36 -0.93 -11.60
CA PHE A 153 4.00 -0.10 -10.46
C PHE A 153 4.61 1.31 -10.53
N ILE A 154 5.89 1.43 -10.90
CA ILE A 154 6.57 2.73 -11.06
C ILE A 154 5.92 3.54 -12.19
N VAL A 155 5.69 2.92 -13.35
CA VAL A 155 5.03 3.57 -14.49
C VAL A 155 3.63 4.04 -14.10
N PHE A 156 2.87 3.21 -13.38
CA PHE A 156 1.54 3.57 -12.91
C PHE A 156 1.55 4.76 -11.94
N LEU A 157 2.50 4.82 -11.00
CA LEU A 157 2.66 5.95 -10.07
C LEU A 157 2.91 7.27 -10.80
N VAL A 158 3.74 7.26 -11.85
CA VAL A 158 4.12 8.46 -12.63
C VAL A 158 3.12 8.79 -13.74
N SER A 159 2.31 7.82 -14.16
CA SER A 159 1.45 7.95 -15.34
C SER A 159 0.42 9.10 -15.22
N PRO A 160 0.29 9.95 -16.26
CA PRO A 160 -0.59 11.13 -16.20
C PRO A 160 -2.09 10.82 -16.36
N PHE A 161 -2.43 9.59 -16.77
CA PHE A 161 -3.79 9.14 -17.10
C PHE A 161 -4.74 9.19 -15.89
N ASP A 162 -6.05 9.41 -16.12
CA ASP A 162 -7.08 9.42 -15.06
C ASP A 162 -7.53 8.02 -14.63
N ILE A 163 -6.55 7.14 -14.41
CA ILE A 163 -6.74 5.76 -13.98
C ILE A 163 -6.43 5.70 -12.48
N PHE A 164 -7.36 5.25 -11.63
CA PHE A 164 -7.18 5.08 -10.17
C PHE A 164 -6.70 6.33 -9.39
N TYR A 165 -7.63 7.05 -8.75
CA TYR A 165 -7.36 8.11 -7.76
C TYR A 165 -6.27 9.12 -8.16
N ARG A 166 -6.45 9.75 -9.33
CA ARG A 166 -5.56 10.78 -9.88
C ARG A 166 -5.12 11.85 -8.85
N PRO A 167 -6.01 12.45 -8.03
CA PRO A 167 -5.59 13.49 -7.08
C PRO A 167 -4.56 13.01 -6.06
N THR A 168 -4.68 11.75 -5.59
CA THR A 168 -3.76 11.16 -4.62
C THR A 168 -2.37 10.96 -5.23
N ARG A 169 -2.27 10.54 -6.50
CA ARG A 169 -0.99 10.35 -7.19
C ARG A 169 -0.26 11.67 -7.45
N TYR A 170 -0.97 12.68 -7.96
CA TYR A 170 -0.38 14.00 -8.15
C TYR A 170 -0.02 14.67 -6.83
N CYS A 171 -0.82 14.48 -5.77
CA CYS A 171 -0.48 14.92 -4.42
C CYS A 171 0.81 14.25 -3.95
N PHE A 172 0.94 12.93 -4.12
CA PHE A 172 2.15 12.19 -3.77
C PHE A 172 3.37 12.70 -4.55
N ILE A 173 3.30 12.80 -5.87
CA ILE A 173 4.40 13.31 -6.71
C ILE A 173 4.78 14.76 -6.32
N ARG A 174 3.79 15.61 -6.06
CA ARG A 174 4.02 16.99 -5.60
C ARG A 174 4.79 17.01 -4.27
N VAL A 175 4.40 16.17 -3.32
CA VAL A 175 5.08 16.06 -2.02
C VAL A 175 6.50 15.52 -2.19
N ILE A 176 6.72 14.49 -3.01
CA ILE A 176 8.07 13.99 -3.33
C ILE A 176 8.96 15.10 -3.88
N ARG A 177 8.45 15.87 -4.86
CA ARG A 177 9.16 17.03 -5.42
C ARG A 177 9.48 18.07 -4.35
N ASN A 178 8.52 18.39 -3.47
CA ASN A 178 8.73 19.35 -2.39
C ASN A 178 9.79 18.88 -1.38
N ILE A 179 9.84 17.59 -1.07
CA ILE A 179 10.86 17.00 -0.19
C ILE A 179 12.26 17.11 -0.82
N ILE A 180 12.39 16.75 -2.10
CA ILE A 180 13.67 16.83 -2.84
C ILE A 180 14.15 18.28 -2.94
N CYS A 181 13.23 19.20 -3.25
CA CYS A 181 13.54 20.62 -3.34
C CYS A 181 13.34 21.36 -2.00
N SER A 182 13.40 20.65 -0.86
CA SER A 182 13.20 21.25 0.47
C SER A 182 14.08 22.48 0.78
N PRO A 183 15.31 22.64 0.23
CA PRO A 183 16.07 23.88 0.44
C PRO A 183 15.43 25.13 -0.19
N PHE A 184 14.52 24.96 -1.15
CA PHE A 184 14.01 26.03 -2.01
C PHE A 184 12.52 26.34 -1.80
N TYR A 185 11.82 25.59 -0.94
CA TYR A 185 10.38 25.76 -0.73
C TYR A 185 10.02 25.72 0.75
N LYS A 186 8.90 26.36 1.10
CA LYS A 186 8.32 26.26 2.45
C LYS A 186 7.89 24.82 2.70
N VAL A 187 8.51 24.19 3.71
CA VAL A 187 8.19 22.83 4.14
C VAL A 187 6.87 22.84 4.89
N LEU A 188 5.86 22.14 4.36
CA LEU A 188 4.58 21.96 5.04
C LEU A 188 4.62 20.75 5.98
N MET A 189 3.70 20.70 6.95
CA MET A 189 3.60 19.56 7.88
C MET A 189 3.40 18.22 7.14
N VAL A 190 2.65 18.24 6.02
CA VAL A 190 2.47 17.07 5.16
C VAL A 190 3.78 16.60 4.52
N ASP A 191 4.68 17.51 4.14
CA ASP A 191 5.97 17.18 3.54
C ASP A 191 6.88 16.52 4.57
N PHE A 192 6.92 17.06 5.80
CA PHE A 192 7.67 16.46 6.92
C PHE A 192 7.11 15.09 7.33
N PHE A 193 5.77 14.97 7.40
CA PHE A 193 5.10 13.72 7.72
C PHE A 193 5.39 12.63 6.67
N MET A 194 5.30 12.98 5.39
CA MET A 194 5.56 12.07 4.27
C MET A 194 7.06 11.73 4.15
N ALA A 195 7.97 12.68 4.35
CA ALA A 195 9.41 12.42 4.36
C ALA A 195 9.80 11.41 5.46
N ASP A 196 9.22 11.53 6.65
CA ASP A 196 9.44 10.58 7.74
C ASP A 196 8.94 9.17 7.38
N GLN A 197 7.82 9.06 6.66
CA GLN A 197 7.35 7.76 6.14
C GLN A 197 8.27 7.20 5.06
N LEU A 198 8.70 8.04 4.13
CA LEU A 198 9.56 7.67 3.02
C LEU A 198 10.96 7.29 3.48
N THR A 199 11.45 7.82 4.59
CA THR A 199 12.75 7.43 5.13
C THR A 199 12.73 5.96 5.54
N SER A 200 11.67 5.50 6.20
CA SER A 200 11.55 4.08 6.58
C SER A 200 11.42 3.15 5.38
N GLN A 201 10.67 3.54 4.35
CA GLN A 201 10.49 2.73 3.15
C GLN A 201 11.71 2.78 2.24
N GLY A 202 12.26 3.98 2.03
CA GLY A 202 13.42 4.26 1.21
C GLY A 202 14.66 3.59 1.75
N LEU A 203 14.92 3.66 3.07
CA LEU A 203 16.03 2.93 3.68
C LEU A 203 15.86 1.42 3.49
N ASN A 204 14.65 0.88 3.67
CA ASN A 204 14.38 -0.55 3.45
C ASN A 204 14.53 -0.98 1.99
N VAL A 205 14.11 -0.16 1.03
CA VAL A 205 14.26 -0.44 -0.41
C VAL A 205 15.72 -0.34 -0.81
N VAL A 206 16.43 0.72 -0.39
CA VAL A 206 17.87 0.89 -0.65
C VAL A 206 18.64 -0.26 -0.05
N LEU A 207 18.39 -0.63 1.21
CA LEU A 207 19.02 -1.78 1.85
C LEU A 207 18.78 -3.06 1.04
N ARG A 208 17.57 -3.30 0.53
CA ARG A 208 17.27 -4.49 -0.28
C ARG A 208 17.88 -4.45 -1.67
N VAL A 209 17.96 -3.29 -2.31
CA VAL A 209 18.56 -3.09 -3.65
C VAL A 209 20.08 -3.17 -3.58
N THR A 210 20.72 -2.45 -2.66
CA THR A 210 22.16 -2.52 -2.36
C THR A 210 22.55 -3.95 -1.98
N TRP A 211 21.68 -4.67 -1.29
CA TRP A 211 21.90 -6.06 -0.94
C TRP A 211 21.78 -7.01 -2.14
N VAL A 212 20.83 -6.80 -3.08
CA VAL A 212 20.76 -7.56 -4.35
C VAL A 212 22.08 -7.46 -5.11
N GLU A 213 22.70 -6.28 -5.14
CA GLU A 213 24.03 -6.04 -5.73
C GLU A 213 25.15 -6.75 -4.94
N THR A 214 25.10 -6.71 -3.61
CA THR A 214 26.17 -7.24 -2.74
C THR A 214 26.17 -8.78 -2.64
N VAL A 215 25.00 -9.42 -2.77
CA VAL A 215 24.77 -10.88 -2.64
C VAL A 215 25.28 -11.71 -3.80
N MET A 216 25.81 -11.04 -4.80
CA MET A 216 26.71 -11.65 -5.78
C MET A 216 28.01 -12.16 -5.13
N GLY A 217 28.33 -11.79 -3.88
CA GLY A 217 29.42 -12.36 -3.08
C GLY A 217 29.01 -12.74 -1.65
N PHE A 218 29.32 -13.98 -1.23
CA PHE A 218 29.27 -14.54 0.14
C PHE A 218 27.96 -15.13 0.72
N ARG A 219 28.12 -16.17 1.55
CA ARG A 219 27.09 -17.01 2.20
C ARG A 219 27.42 -17.24 3.68
N ILE A 220 26.45 -17.03 4.59
CA ILE A 220 26.21 -17.73 5.88
C ILE A 220 24.74 -17.47 6.27
N GLY A 221 24.01 -18.47 6.79
CA GLY A 221 22.75 -18.31 7.56
C GLY A 221 21.62 -17.48 6.94
N VAL A 222 21.29 -17.69 5.66
CA VAL A 222 20.54 -16.73 4.82
C VAL A 222 19.02 -16.66 5.07
N VAL A 223 18.40 -17.68 5.66
CA VAL A 223 16.92 -17.75 5.75
C VAL A 223 16.37 -17.10 7.02
N GLU A 224 16.96 -17.40 8.18
CA GLU A 224 16.53 -16.83 9.47
C GLU A 224 16.76 -15.32 9.53
N SER A 225 17.91 -14.84 9.05
CA SER A 225 18.23 -13.41 9.02
C SER A 225 17.19 -12.59 8.24
N ARG A 226 16.73 -13.08 7.09
CA ARG A 226 15.75 -12.37 6.26
C ARG A 226 14.37 -12.26 6.89
N LEU A 227 13.93 -13.31 7.58
CA LEU A 227 12.67 -13.26 8.29
C LEU A 227 12.73 -12.23 9.43
N VAL A 228 13.85 -12.21 10.16
CA VAL A 228 14.11 -11.21 11.21
C VAL A 228 14.14 -9.80 10.62
N ASP A 229 14.84 -9.57 9.51
CA ASP A 229 14.89 -8.26 8.83
C ASP A 229 13.49 -7.80 8.39
N PHE A 230 12.67 -8.71 7.86
CA PHE A 230 11.29 -8.41 7.49
C PHE A 230 10.42 -8.10 8.71
N LEU A 231 10.58 -8.84 9.81
CA LEU A 231 9.85 -8.59 11.05
C LEU A 231 10.26 -7.24 11.66
N LEU A 232 11.55 -6.93 11.72
CA LEU A 232 12.07 -5.64 12.18
C LEU A 232 11.56 -4.50 11.30
N ALA A 233 11.58 -4.66 9.98
CA ALA A 233 11.03 -3.66 9.05
C ALA A 233 9.52 -3.47 9.27
N SER A 234 8.76 -4.56 9.49
CA SER A 234 7.32 -4.49 9.78
C SER A 234 7.03 -3.80 11.10
N LEU A 235 7.80 -4.12 12.16
CA LEU A 235 7.70 -3.48 13.47
C LEU A 235 8.03 -2.00 13.41
N GLU A 236 9.04 -1.60 12.62
CA GLU A 236 9.40 -0.20 12.43
C GLU A 236 8.27 0.57 11.74
N VAL A 237 7.63 -0.02 10.72
CA VAL A 237 6.44 0.57 10.07
C VAL A 237 5.30 0.74 11.08
N ILE A 238 5.04 -0.25 11.93
CA ILE A 238 3.99 -0.17 12.96
C ILE A 238 4.33 0.90 14.01
N ARG A 239 5.57 0.93 14.50
CA ARG A 239 6.06 1.92 15.48
C ARG A 239 5.92 3.34 14.94
N ARG A 240 6.30 3.59 13.68
CA ARG A 240 6.09 4.89 13.01
C ARG A 240 4.62 5.21 12.81
N GLY A 241 3.81 4.21 12.46
CA GLY A 241 2.35 4.34 12.37
C GLY A 241 1.74 4.86 13.68
N HIS A 242 2.15 4.32 14.83
CA HIS A 242 1.73 4.82 16.14
C HIS A 242 2.28 6.22 16.46
N TRP A 243 3.57 6.48 16.19
CA TRP A 243 4.17 7.80 16.39
C TRP A 243 3.44 8.90 15.61
N ASN A 244 3.03 8.59 14.37
CA ASN A 244 2.24 9.49 13.54
C ASN A 244 0.91 9.88 14.17
N PHE A 245 0.25 8.95 14.85
CA PHE A 245 -0.99 9.24 15.56
C PHE A 245 -0.75 10.27 16.67
N TYR A 246 0.21 9.99 17.57
CA TYR A 246 0.54 10.86 18.69
C TYR A 246 1.01 12.25 18.26
N ARG A 247 1.82 12.33 17.19
CA ARG A 247 2.30 13.61 16.66
C ARG A 247 1.14 14.51 16.23
N ILE A 248 0.19 13.98 15.46
CA ILE A 248 -0.95 14.76 14.95
C ILE A 248 -1.93 15.14 16.08
N GLU A 249 -2.05 14.29 17.10
CA GLU A 249 -2.79 14.63 18.31
C GLU A 249 -2.14 15.80 19.07
N ASN A 250 -0.82 15.79 19.24
CA ASN A 250 -0.08 16.89 19.87
C ASN A 250 -0.23 18.22 19.11
N GLU A 251 -0.11 18.20 17.78
CA GLU A 251 -0.33 19.39 16.95
C GLU A 251 -1.76 19.92 17.09
N HIS A 252 -2.76 19.03 17.07
CA HIS A 252 -4.15 19.41 17.27
C HIS A 252 -4.41 20.04 18.64
N LEU A 253 -3.76 19.55 19.70
CA LEU A 253 -3.81 20.16 21.03
C LEU A 253 -3.11 21.53 21.05
N CYS A 254 -1.95 21.68 20.38
CA CYS A 254 -1.24 22.94 20.28
C CYS A 254 -2.10 24.02 19.59
N PHE A 255 -2.77 23.69 18.48
CA PHE A 255 -3.69 24.61 17.81
C PHE A 255 -4.86 25.02 18.69
N LYS A 256 -5.42 24.10 19.48
CA LYS A 256 -6.48 24.43 20.44
C LYS A 256 -5.99 25.40 21.51
N THR A 257 -4.83 25.17 22.10
CA THR A 257 -4.27 26.05 23.14
C THR A 257 -3.97 27.45 22.60
N ASN A 258 -3.37 27.56 21.42
CA ASN A 258 -3.05 28.84 20.79
C ASN A 258 -4.28 29.61 20.28
N SER A 259 -5.44 28.96 20.12
CA SER A 259 -6.70 29.61 19.74
C SER A 259 -7.51 30.15 20.92
N VAL A 260 -7.10 29.85 22.15
CA VAL A 260 -7.77 30.25 23.40
C VAL A 260 -7.02 31.40 24.10
N LEU A 261 -5.80 31.71 23.66
CA LEU A 261 -5.01 32.89 24.00
C LEU A 261 -5.19 33.97 22.92
#